data_AF-A0A1E4UZV8-F1
#
_entry.id   AF-A0A1E4UZV8-F1
#
_cell.length_a   1.000
_cell.length_b   1.000
_cell.length_c   1.000
_cell.angle_alpha   90.00
_cell.angle_beta   90.00
_cell.angle_gamma   90.00
#
_symmetry.space_group_name_H-M   'P 1'
#
loop_
_entity.id
_entity.type
_entity.pdbx_description
1 polymer ?
#
loop_
_entity_poly.entity_id
_entity_poly.type
_entity_poly.pdbx_seq_one_letter_code
_entity_poly.pdbx_strand_id
1 'polypeptide(L)' 'MTTPTPQSPWQIPLVREIAAILLIKLVILLSIKAIWFTEPTVPTDGTQRLDAHLFQPAMPTPIPPTEETPR' A
#
# COMPACT_ATOMS: atom_id res chain seq x y z
N MET A 1 26.43 14.98 -44.61
CA MET A 1 26.38 14.06 -43.44
C MET A 1 25.03 14.26 -42.77
N THR A 2 24.08 13.35 -42.97
CA THR A 2 22.76 13.43 -42.33
C THR A 2 22.80 12.61 -41.04
N THR A 3 22.81 13.28 -39.88
CA THR A 3 22.72 12.64 -38.58
C THR A 3 21.31 12.07 -38.37
N PRO A 4 21.15 10.81 -37.95
CA PRO A 4 19.84 10.25 -37.64
C PRO A 4 19.27 10.96 -36.41
N THR A 5 18.09 11.54 -36.56
CA THR A 5 17.32 12.10 -35.44
C THR A 5 16.91 10.97 -34.51
N PRO A 6 17.07 11.11 -33.18
CA PRO A 6 16.64 10.09 -32.23
C PRO A 6 15.12 9.95 -32.29
N GLN A 7 14.64 8.77 -32.67
CA GLN A 7 13.22 8.46 -32.66
C GLN A 7 12.76 8.35 -31.21
N SER A 8 11.85 9.24 -30.80
CA SER A 8 11.28 9.22 -29.46
C SER A 8 10.33 8.03 -29.32
N PRO A 9 10.43 7.23 -28.24
CA PRO A 9 9.55 6.07 -28.01
C PRO A 9 8.08 6.46 -27.88
N TRP A 10 7.80 7.74 -27.59
CA TRP A 10 6.45 8.30 -27.48
C TRP A 10 5.72 8.47 -28.82
N GLN A 11 6.43 8.39 -29.95
CA GLN A 11 5.83 8.45 -31.29
C GLN A 11 5.18 7.13 -31.70
N ILE A 12 5.46 6.05 -30.97
CA ILE A 12 4.89 4.74 -31.23
C ILE A 12 3.46 4.73 -30.65
N PRO A 13 2.41 4.52 -31.46
CA PRO A 13 1.02 4.56 -31.00
C PRO A 13 0.77 3.56 -29.85
N LEU A 14 1.44 2.41 -29.90
CA LEU A 14 1.39 1.39 -28.86
C LEU A 14 1.87 1.91 -27.48
N VAL A 15 2.96 2.68 -27.44
CA VAL A 15 3.50 3.23 -26.18
C VAL A 15 2.52 4.24 -25.58
N ARG A 16 1.87 5.05 -26.44
CA ARG A 16 0.84 6.01 -26.01
C ARG A 16 -0.40 5.30 -25.44
N GLU A 17 -0.84 4.22 -26.08
CA GLU A 17 -1.97 3.41 -25.60
C GLU A 17 -1.67 2.75 -24.25
N ILE A 18 -0.49 2.12 -24.14
CA ILE A 18 -0.05 1.51 -22.87
C ILE A 18 0.07 2.56 -21.77
N ALA A 19 0.63 3.74 -22.07
CA ALA A 19 0.72 4.83 -21.11
C ALA A 19 -0.67 5.31 -20.65
N ALA A 20 -1.64 5.40 -21.55
CA ALA A 20 -3.01 5.76 -21.20
C ALA A 20 -3.66 4.70 -20.28
N ILE A 21 -3.51 3.42 -20.58
CA ILE A 21 -4.02 2.32 -19.73
C ILE A 21 -3.35 2.36 -18.35
N LEU A 22 -2.04 2.57 -18.29
CA LEU A 22 -1.30 2.69 -17.03
C LEU A 22 -1.76 3.90 -16.22
N LEU A 23 -2.02 5.04 -16.87
CA LEU A 23 -2.54 6.24 -16.22
C LEU A 23 -3.92 5.97 -15.60
N ILE A 24 -4.83 5.35 -16.36
CA ILE A 24 -6.16 4.97 -15.86
C ILE A 24 -6.03 4.05 -14.64
N LYS A 25 -5.16 3.04 -14.71
CA LYS A 25 -4.92 2.12 -13.60
C LYS A 25 -4.39 2.85 -12.37
N LEU A 26 -3.46 3.78 -12.55
CA LEU A 26 -2.92 4.61 -11.47
C LEU A 26 -4.02 5.44 -10.81
N VAL A 27 -4.88 6.08 -11.59
CA VAL A 27 -6.02 6.86 -11.08
C VAL A 27 -6.97 5.98 -10.28
N ILE A 28 -7.32 4.79 -10.78
CA ILE A 28 -8.18 3.84 -10.05
C ILE A 28 -7.55 3.45 -8.71
N LEU A 29 -6.26 3.10 -8.69
CA LEU A 29 -5.55 2.72 -7.47
C LEU A 29 -5.52 3.87 -6.45
N LEU A 30 -5.25 5.10 -6.90
CA LEU A 30 -5.22 6.27 -6.03
C LEU A 30 -6.61 6.62 -5.49
N SER A 31 -7.67 6.47 -6.30
CA SER A 31 -9.05 6.68 -5.85
C SER A 31 -9.47 5.67 -4.80
N ILE A 32 -9.16 4.38 -5.01
CA ILE A 32 -9.43 3.34 -4.01
C ILE A 32 -8.63 3.63 -2.74
N LYS A 33 -7.33 3.95 -2.86
CA LYS A 33 -6.51 4.34 -1.72
C LYS A 33 -7.14 5.52 -0.97
N ALA A 34 -7.57 6.55 -1.68
CA ALA A 34 -8.17 7.72 -1.06
C ALA A 34 -9.46 7.33 -0.32
N ILE A 35 -10.40 6.63 -0.96
CA ILE A 35 -11.69 6.31 -0.32
C ILE A 35 -11.51 5.36 0.88
N TRP A 36 -10.69 4.33 0.74
CA TRP A 36 -10.54 3.26 1.74
C TRP A 36 -9.54 3.59 2.86
N PHE A 37 -8.61 4.52 2.63
CA PHE A 37 -7.62 4.95 3.63
C PHE A 37 -7.83 6.41 4.09
N THR A 38 -8.96 7.04 3.75
CA THR A 38 -9.34 8.35 4.31
C THR A 38 -9.90 8.19 5.72
N GLU A 39 -10.57 7.09 6.05
CA GLU A 39 -10.87 6.78 7.45
C GLU A 39 -9.57 6.35 8.15
N PRO A 40 -9.28 6.87 9.36
CA PRO A 40 -8.09 6.48 10.09
C PRO A 40 -8.19 4.98 10.43
N THR A 41 -7.53 4.15 9.63
CA THR A 41 -7.35 2.72 9.91
C THR A 41 -6.45 2.47 11.12
N VAL A 42 -5.87 3.53 11.66
CA VAL A 42 -5.23 3.54 12.98
C VAL A 42 -6.32 3.91 13.99
N PRO A 43 -6.75 2.97 14.84
CA PRO A 43 -7.58 3.31 15.99
C PRO A 43 -6.89 4.42 16.77
N THR A 44 -7.62 5.36 17.38
CA THR A 44 -7.05 6.45 18.18
C THR A 44 -6.03 5.95 19.23
N ASP A 45 -6.16 4.70 19.69
CA ASP A 45 -5.27 4.01 20.64
C ASP A 45 -4.34 2.95 20.00
N GLY A 46 -4.29 2.84 18.67
CA GLY A 46 -3.52 1.82 17.96
C GLY A 46 -2.01 1.96 18.16
N THR A 47 -1.51 3.19 18.17
CA THR A 47 -0.11 3.49 18.50
C THR A 47 0.20 3.14 19.96
N GLN A 48 -0.66 3.56 20.89
CA GLN A 48 -0.49 3.27 22.32
C GLN A 48 -0.47 1.77 22.62
N ARG A 49 -1.28 0.96 21.92
CA ARG A 49 -1.26 -0.51 22.06
C ARG A 49 0.01 -1.15 21.51
N LEU A 50 0.53 -0.65 20.39
CA LEU A 50 1.80 -1.13 19.83
C LEU A 50 2.97 -0.76 20.72
N ASP A 51 2.99 0.47 21.24
CA ASP A 51 4.03 0.92 22.18
C ASP A 51 3.98 0.11 23.47
N ALA A 52 2.80 -0.12 24.03
CA ALA A 52 2.63 -0.99 25.19
C ALA A 52 3.10 -2.43 24.93
N HIS A 53 2.85 -2.98 23.74
CA HIS A 53 3.25 -4.34 23.39
C HIS A 53 4.76 -4.48 23.09
N LEU A 54 5.36 -3.48 22.44
CA LEU A 54 6.78 -3.50 22.04
C LEU A 54 7.73 -3.10 23.18
N PHE A 55 7.28 -2.21 24.07
CA PHE A 55 8.07 -1.74 25.20
C PHE A 55 7.69 -2.40 26.53
N GLN A 56 6.81 -3.41 26.54
CA GLN A 56 6.61 -4.26 27.70
C GLN A 56 7.97 -4.93 28.03
N PRO A 57 8.60 -4.63 29.18
CA PRO A 57 9.71 -5.44 29.65
C PRO A 57 9.16 -6.85 29.82
N ALA A 58 9.92 -7.86 29.39
CA ALA A 58 9.57 -9.27 29.58
C ALA A 58 9.48 -9.60 31.08
N MET A 59 8.38 -9.22 31.72
CA MET A 59 7.99 -9.75 33.00
C MET A 59 7.38 -11.13 32.73
N PRO A 60 7.85 -12.19 33.41
CA PRO A 60 7.27 -13.52 33.27
C PRO A 60 5.86 -13.44 33.87
N THR A 61 4.86 -13.23 33.01
CA THR A 61 3.45 -13.20 33.40
C THR A 61 2.78 -14.43 32.79
N PRO A 62 1.97 -15.19 33.54
CA PRO A 62 1.53 -16.52 33.14
C PRO A 62 0.72 -16.46 31.84
N ILE A 63 0.98 -17.42 30.96
CA ILE A 63 0.27 -17.63 29.70
C ILE A 63 -1.19 -17.95 30.07
N PRO A 64 -2.20 -17.11 29.73
CA PRO A 64 -3.59 -17.55 29.84
C PRO A 64 -3.83 -18.64 28.78
N PRO A 65 -4.55 -19.72 29.11
CA PRO A 65 -4.72 -20.84 28.20
C PRO A 65 -5.47 -20.36 26.95
N THR A 66 -4.91 -20.68 25.79
CA THR A 66 -5.57 -20.57 24.50
C THR A 66 -6.83 -21.44 24.53
N GLU A 67 -7.99 -20.82 24.73
CA GLU A 67 -9.28 -21.47 24.50
C GLU A 67 -9.56 -21.45 22.99
N GLU A 68 -9.00 -22.43 22.28
CA GLU A 68 -9.50 -22.78 20.94
C GLU A 68 -10.92 -23.36 21.11
N THR A 69 -11.94 -22.62 20.67
CA THR A 69 -13.27 -23.20 20.44
C THR A 69 -13.31 -23.68 18.98
N PRO A 70 -13.27 -24.99 18.70
CA PRO A 70 -13.55 -25.51 17.37
C PRO A 70 -15.05 -25.41 17.09
N ARG A 71 -15.44 -24.94 15.90
CA ARG A 71 -16.75 -25.18 15.30
C ARG A 71 -16.58 -25.90 13.98
#